data_AF-A0A2E9C5E9-F1
#
_entry.id   AF-A0A2E9C5E9-F1
#
_cell.length_a   1.000
_cell.length_b   1.000
_cell.length_c   1.000
_cell.angle_alpha   90.00
_cell.angle_beta   90.00
_cell.angle_gamma   90.00
#
_symmetry.space_group_name_H-M   'P 1'
#
loop_
_entity.id
_entity.type
_entity.pdbx_description
1 polymer ?
#
loop_
_entity_poly.entity_id
_entity_poly.type
_entity_poly.pdbx_seq_one_letter_code
_entity_poly.pdbx_strand_id
1 'polypeptide(L)'
;MAGYGSEGAAFAVVLFEHIGLIAAIGLACRMELVGGDEAGTTIESNVAAVADGLCALIKNHEASASPRLDEHIIDVTLALMFLVLAGRHDVAKEWVAEIAKRLDYCFKTKSKFPVSTDSLEDLVELEVNPKESTLVEKLMGTSWSLATIAAWCVIFELDDHYAALAQGAAGPYAKVCAQLWHPTGEWSGTWYFGGSLEQGEAEAPYVLLPSTADMRMRMKKFLERPEFDWVESSPTREVGLWALDFVACRHFRMPVPASAWYRLTVEAQ
;
A
#
# COMPACT_ATOMS: atom_id res chain seq x y z
N MET A 1 8.79 16.28 -7.20
CA MET A 1 7.34 16.54 -7.03
C MET A 1 6.61 16.25 -8.35
N ALA A 2 5.77 15.21 -8.45
CA ALA A 2 4.85 15.08 -9.59
C ALA A 2 3.76 16.18 -9.52
N GLY A 3 3.41 16.76 -10.66
CA GLY A 3 2.39 17.81 -10.74
C GLY A 3 2.93 19.24 -10.98
N TYR A 4 4.13 19.38 -11.55
CA TYR A 4 4.56 20.63 -12.21
C TYR A 4 4.55 20.53 -13.74
N GLY A 5 4.34 19.33 -14.29
CA GLY A 5 4.09 19.12 -15.71
C GLY A 5 2.60 19.07 -16.01
N SER A 6 2.21 19.45 -17.22
CA SER A 6 0.83 19.36 -17.74
C SER A 6 0.26 17.93 -17.75
N GLU A 7 1.10 16.91 -17.54
CA GLU A 7 0.76 15.48 -17.56
C GLU A 7 0.96 14.80 -16.19
N GLY A 8 0.95 15.57 -15.09
CA GLY A 8 1.25 15.07 -13.74
C GLY A 8 0.38 13.89 -13.29
N ALA A 9 -0.93 13.96 -13.55
CA ALA A 9 -1.88 12.89 -13.26
C ALA A 9 -1.58 11.59 -14.02
N ALA A 10 -1.47 11.66 -15.35
CA ALA A 10 -1.21 10.50 -16.21
C ALA A 10 0.14 9.85 -15.90
N PHE A 11 1.19 10.66 -15.70
CA PHE A 11 2.50 10.16 -15.31
C PHE A 11 2.46 9.40 -13.99
N ALA A 12 1.73 9.90 -12.98
CA ALA A 12 1.60 9.22 -11.72
C ALA A 12 0.94 7.84 -11.90
N VAL A 13 -0.18 7.76 -12.62
CA VAL A 13 -0.87 6.49 -12.89
C VAL A 13 0.08 5.47 -13.53
N VAL A 14 0.82 5.87 -14.58
CA VAL A 14 1.77 4.98 -15.25
C VAL A 14 2.94 4.58 -14.34
N LEU A 15 3.44 5.48 -13.50
CA LEU A 15 4.53 5.17 -12.58
C LEU A 15 4.11 4.12 -11.54
N PHE A 16 2.94 4.28 -10.92
CA PHE A 16 2.45 3.31 -9.93
C PHE A 16 2.07 1.97 -10.59
N GLU A 17 1.59 1.99 -11.83
CA GLU A 17 1.42 0.77 -12.63
C GLU A 17 2.74 0.01 -12.80
N HIS A 18 3.83 0.69 -13.16
CA HIS A 18 5.14 0.04 -13.25
C HIS A 18 5.65 -0.48 -11.90
N ILE A 19 5.48 0.30 -10.83
CA ILE A 19 5.85 -0.11 -9.46
C ILE A 19 5.12 -1.41 -9.09
N GLY A 20 3.80 -1.45 -9.27
CA GLY A 20 2.99 -2.61 -8.96
C GLY A 20 3.33 -3.84 -9.81
N LEU A 21 3.60 -3.66 -11.11
CA LEU A 21 3.97 -4.76 -12.02
C LEU A 21 5.30 -5.39 -11.59
N ILE A 22 6.32 -4.56 -11.36
CA ILE A 22 7.64 -5.02 -10.91
C ILE A 22 7.54 -5.71 -9.56
N ALA A 23 6.76 -5.15 -8.62
CA ALA A 23 6.53 -5.74 -7.32
C ALA A 23 5.82 -7.11 -7.41
N ALA A 24 4.79 -7.23 -8.24
CA ALA A 24 4.08 -8.50 -8.45
C ALA A 24 4.99 -9.57 -9.05
N ILE A 25 5.84 -9.22 -10.03
CA ILE A 25 6.87 -10.11 -10.58
C ILE A 25 7.86 -10.54 -9.48
N GLY A 26 8.33 -9.58 -8.68
CA GLY A 26 9.26 -9.85 -7.59
C GLY A 26 8.69 -10.79 -6.53
N LEU A 27 7.43 -10.58 -6.12
CA LEU A 27 6.70 -11.46 -5.21
C LEU A 27 6.53 -12.85 -5.82
N ALA A 28 6.21 -12.94 -7.11
CA ALA A 28 6.10 -14.21 -7.82
C ALA A 28 7.41 -14.99 -7.78
N CYS A 29 8.53 -14.37 -8.16
CA CYS A 29 9.85 -15.00 -8.08
C CYS A 29 10.19 -15.44 -6.65
N ARG A 30 9.89 -14.61 -5.64
CA ARG A 30 10.20 -14.93 -4.24
C ARG A 30 9.38 -16.11 -3.69
N MET A 31 8.16 -16.29 -4.18
CA MET A 31 7.21 -17.30 -3.71
C MET A 31 7.27 -18.60 -4.53
N GLU A 32 8.17 -18.71 -5.51
CA GLU A 32 8.39 -19.94 -6.26
C GLU A 32 8.88 -21.08 -5.34
N LEU A 33 8.36 -22.29 -5.59
CA LEU A 33 8.80 -23.50 -4.88
C LEU A 33 10.23 -23.87 -5.31
N VAL A 34 11.12 -24.04 -4.32
CA VAL A 34 12.51 -24.43 -4.58
C VAL A 34 12.60 -25.93 -4.89
N GLY A 35 12.90 -26.28 -6.14
CA GLY A 35 13.08 -27.67 -6.60
C GLY A 35 14.49 -28.24 -6.42
N GLY A 36 15.41 -27.52 -5.76
CA GLY A 36 16.81 -27.91 -5.54
C GLY A 36 17.76 -26.70 -5.42
N ASP A 37 19.02 -26.93 -5.07
CA ASP A 37 20.00 -25.87 -4.74
C ASP A 37 20.29 -24.89 -5.90
N GLU A 38 20.39 -25.39 -7.13
CA GLU A 38 20.59 -24.55 -8.33
C GLU A 38 19.38 -23.66 -8.63
N ALA A 39 18.17 -24.20 -8.43
CA ALA A 39 16.93 -23.44 -8.57
C ALA A 39 16.82 -22.35 -7.49
N GLY A 40 17.18 -22.66 -6.25
CA GLY A 40 17.23 -21.67 -5.17
C GLY A 40 18.19 -20.52 -5.45
N THR A 41 19.39 -20.82 -5.96
CA THR A 41 20.38 -19.78 -6.32
C THR A 41 19.86 -18.88 -7.45
N THR A 42 19.18 -19.46 -8.44
CA THR A 42 18.59 -18.72 -9.56
C THR A 42 17.45 -17.81 -9.07
N ILE A 43 16.58 -18.32 -8.19
CA ILE A 43 15.49 -17.56 -7.58
C ILE A 43 16.05 -16.35 -6.81
N GLU A 44 17.05 -16.55 -5.95
CA GLU A 44 17.65 -15.46 -5.17
C GLU A 44 18.30 -14.40 -6.08
N SER A 45 18.96 -14.82 -7.16
CA SER A 45 19.51 -13.89 -8.17
C SER A 45 18.41 -13.08 -8.85
N ASN A 46 17.29 -13.70 -9.20
CA ASN A 46 16.15 -13.02 -9.83
C ASN A 46 15.49 -12.03 -8.85
N VAL A 47 15.26 -12.45 -7.61
CA VAL A 47 14.72 -11.61 -6.54
C VAL A 47 15.61 -10.38 -6.34
N ALA A 48 16.93 -10.55 -6.24
CA ALA A 48 17.86 -9.44 -6.10
C ALA A 48 17.81 -8.47 -7.30
N ALA A 49 17.83 -9.00 -8.53
CA ALA A 49 17.80 -8.18 -9.75
C ALA A 49 16.50 -7.35 -9.85
N VAL A 50 15.35 -7.96 -9.57
CA VAL A 50 14.05 -7.26 -9.60
C VAL A 50 13.96 -6.23 -8.47
N ALA A 51 14.46 -6.57 -7.27
CA ALA A 51 14.48 -5.64 -6.13
C ALA A 51 15.37 -4.43 -6.39
N ASP A 52 16.55 -4.63 -6.97
CA ASP A 52 17.46 -3.53 -7.32
C ASP A 52 16.89 -2.64 -8.43
N GLY A 53 16.21 -3.24 -9.41
CA GLY A 53 15.44 -2.51 -10.42
C GLY A 53 14.33 -1.64 -9.81
N LEU A 54 13.55 -2.18 -8.87
CA LEU A 54 12.51 -1.44 -8.15
C LEU A 54 13.10 -0.31 -7.30
N CYS A 55 14.20 -0.57 -6.58
CA CYS A 55 14.91 0.43 -5.81
C CYS A 55 15.40 1.58 -6.71
N ALA A 56 15.96 1.26 -7.88
CA ALA A 56 16.39 2.24 -8.85
C ALA A 56 15.20 3.05 -9.39
N LEU A 57 14.06 2.41 -9.69
CA LEU A 57 12.85 3.11 -10.13
C LEU A 57 12.37 4.12 -9.08
N ILE A 58 12.25 3.70 -7.82
CA ILE A 58 11.79 4.56 -6.70
C ILE A 58 12.75 5.75 -6.51
N LYS A 59 14.06 5.48 -6.43
CA LYS A 59 15.08 6.53 -6.18
C LYS A 59 15.18 7.54 -7.31
N ASN A 60 14.98 7.13 -8.56
CA ASN A 60 15.07 8.03 -9.71
C ASN A 60 13.78 8.78 -10.02
N HIS A 61 12.65 8.38 -9.41
CA HIS A 61 11.36 9.02 -9.63
C HIS A 61 10.76 9.50 -8.32
N GLU A 62 11.01 10.76 -7.96
CA GLU A 62 10.46 11.35 -6.73
C GLU A 62 8.93 11.26 -6.65
N ALA A 63 8.24 11.20 -7.79
CA ALA A 63 6.80 11.04 -7.88
C ALA A 63 6.29 9.72 -7.25
N SER A 64 7.15 8.71 -7.12
CA SER A 64 6.84 7.44 -6.47
C SER A 64 6.45 7.63 -5.00
N ALA A 65 6.89 8.71 -4.36
CA ALA A 65 6.50 9.06 -3.00
C ALA A 65 5.23 9.93 -2.93
N SER A 66 4.47 10.06 -4.03
CA SER A 66 3.27 10.91 -4.08
C SER A 66 2.13 10.20 -4.81
N PRO A 67 1.50 9.18 -4.18
CA PRO A 67 0.29 8.56 -4.69
C PRO A 67 -0.78 9.62 -5.03
N ARG A 68 -1.50 9.41 -6.14
CA ARG A 68 -2.48 10.39 -6.67
C ARG A 68 -3.90 9.82 -6.74
N LEU A 69 -4.03 8.51 -6.93
CA LEU A 69 -5.26 7.76 -6.67
C LEU A 69 -5.05 6.97 -5.38
N ASP A 70 -6.10 6.81 -4.58
CA ASP A 70 -6.01 6.07 -3.33
C ASP A 70 -5.71 4.58 -3.59
N GLU A 71 -6.18 4.02 -4.71
CA GLU A 71 -5.84 2.65 -5.17
C GLU A 71 -4.35 2.43 -5.47
N HIS A 72 -3.54 3.48 -5.70
CA HIS A 72 -2.09 3.34 -5.84
C HIS A 72 -1.45 2.73 -4.59
N ILE A 73 -2.13 2.79 -3.43
CA ILE A 73 -1.66 2.15 -2.21
C ILE A 73 -1.53 0.63 -2.34
N ILE A 74 -2.26 0.01 -3.27
CA ILE A 74 -2.17 -1.41 -3.57
C ILE A 74 -0.78 -1.70 -4.14
N ASP A 75 -0.36 -0.94 -5.16
CA ASP A 75 0.94 -1.06 -5.80
C ASP A 75 2.08 -0.74 -4.82
N VAL A 76 1.90 0.29 -3.98
CA VAL A 76 2.84 0.61 -2.90
C VAL A 76 2.97 -0.54 -1.91
N THR A 77 1.86 -1.14 -1.48
CA THR A 77 1.89 -2.22 -0.50
C THR A 77 2.55 -3.46 -1.06
N LEU A 78 2.27 -3.83 -2.32
CA LEU A 78 2.97 -4.92 -3.02
C LEU A 78 4.48 -4.65 -3.07
N ALA A 79 4.87 -3.44 -3.44
CA ALA A 79 6.28 -3.04 -3.52
C ALA A 79 6.96 -3.09 -2.14
N LEU A 80 6.33 -2.59 -1.08
CA LEU A 80 6.87 -2.64 0.27
C LEU A 80 7.03 -4.08 0.76
N MET A 81 6.01 -4.92 0.57
CA MET A 81 6.11 -6.34 0.91
C MET A 81 7.27 -7.01 0.17
N PHE A 82 7.39 -6.79 -1.14
CA PHE A 82 8.48 -7.34 -1.93
C PHE A 82 9.85 -6.87 -1.45
N LEU A 83 10.04 -5.57 -1.26
CA LEU A 83 11.31 -5.00 -0.79
C LEU A 83 11.69 -5.54 0.59
N VAL A 84 10.72 -5.71 1.50
CA VAL A 84 10.97 -6.31 2.81
C VAL A 84 11.41 -7.77 2.68
N LEU A 85 10.71 -8.57 1.87
CA LEU A 85 11.05 -9.97 1.63
C LEU A 85 12.36 -10.17 0.87
N ALA A 86 12.79 -9.18 0.09
CA ALA A 86 14.08 -9.14 -0.61
C ALA A 86 15.21 -8.48 0.21
N GLY A 87 14.96 -8.13 1.49
CA GLY A 87 15.96 -7.56 2.38
C GLY A 87 16.37 -6.11 2.06
N ARG A 88 15.57 -5.36 1.31
CA ARG A 88 15.79 -3.93 0.99
C ARG A 88 15.08 -3.02 2.01
N HIS A 89 15.29 -3.28 3.30
CA HIS A 89 14.55 -2.64 4.40
C HIS A 89 14.78 -1.13 4.45
N ASP A 90 16.02 -0.68 4.28
CA ASP A 90 16.34 0.75 4.32
C ASP A 90 15.63 1.54 3.23
N VAL A 91 15.63 1.03 1.99
CA VAL A 91 14.96 1.69 0.86
C VAL A 91 13.45 1.73 1.08
N ALA A 92 12.85 0.63 1.58
CA ALA A 92 11.43 0.59 1.91
C ALA A 92 11.08 1.59 3.02
N LYS A 93 11.88 1.64 4.09
CA LYS A 93 11.72 2.56 5.22
C LYS A 93 11.82 4.02 4.79
N GLU A 94 12.86 4.39 4.04
CA GLU A 94 13.05 5.73 3.48
C GLU A 94 11.87 6.15 2.59
N TRP A 95 11.39 5.22 1.76
CA TRP A 95 10.27 5.49 0.87
C TRP A 95 8.96 5.72 1.64
N VAL A 96 8.65 4.91 2.66
CA VAL A 96 7.49 5.12 3.54
C VAL A 96 7.58 6.46 4.27
N ALA A 97 8.75 6.81 4.80
CA ALA A 97 8.96 8.10 5.46
C ALA A 97 8.63 9.27 4.53
N GLU A 98 9.13 9.23 3.28
CA GLU A 98 8.85 10.29 2.30
C GLU A 98 7.38 10.31 1.84
N ILE A 99 6.74 9.14 1.66
CA ILE A 99 5.30 9.08 1.38
C ILE A 99 4.51 9.70 2.54
N ALA A 100 4.77 9.30 3.77
CA ALA A 100 4.05 9.78 4.96
C ALA A 100 4.14 11.30 5.10
N LYS A 101 5.35 11.85 4.96
CA LYS A 101 5.59 13.29 4.99
C LYS A 101 4.80 14.04 3.91
N ARG A 102 4.80 13.53 2.68
CA ARG A 102 4.08 14.17 1.57
C ARG A 102 2.57 14.02 1.71
N LEU A 103 2.10 12.87 2.17
CA LEU A 103 0.70 12.60 2.41
C LEU A 103 0.12 13.57 3.45
N ASP A 104 0.81 13.75 4.58
CA ASP A 104 0.45 14.73 5.61
C ASP A 104 0.36 16.14 5.05
N TYR A 105 1.37 16.57 4.28
CA TYR A 105 1.37 17.89 3.62
C TYR A 105 0.21 18.05 2.63
N CYS A 106 -0.04 17.04 1.80
CA CYS A 106 -1.09 17.07 0.78
C CYS A 106 -2.49 17.17 1.40
N PHE A 107 -2.77 16.43 2.48
CA PHE A 107 -4.03 16.55 3.19
C PHE A 107 -4.17 17.90 3.91
N LYS A 108 -3.12 18.39 4.58
CA LYS A 108 -3.12 19.72 5.23
C LYS A 108 -3.39 20.85 4.25
N THR A 109 -2.78 20.79 3.07
CA THR A 109 -2.92 21.81 2.03
C THR A 109 -4.14 21.59 1.13
N LYS A 110 -4.84 20.45 1.30
CA LYS A 110 -5.95 20.01 0.45
C LYS A 110 -5.59 20.05 -1.04
N SER A 111 -4.34 19.70 -1.34
CA SER A 111 -3.78 19.77 -2.68
C SER A 111 -2.96 18.53 -2.95
N LYS A 112 -3.17 17.94 -4.13
CA LYS A 112 -2.45 16.77 -4.59
C LYS A 112 -2.51 15.56 -3.63
N PHE A 113 -3.59 15.45 -2.85
CA PHE A 113 -3.88 14.25 -2.06
C PHE A 113 -4.29 13.09 -2.98
N PRO A 114 -4.13 11.82 -2.55
CA PRO A 114 -4.71 10.67 -3.24
C PRO A 114 -6.23 10.81 -3.27
N VAL A 115 -6.83 10.87 -4.46
CA VAL A 115 -8.29 10.97 -4.59
C VAL A 115 -8.93 9.62 -4.28
N SER A 116 -10.05 9.65 -3.58
CA SER A 116 -10.77 8.46 -3.09
C SER A 116 -11.54 7.70 -4.17
N THR A 117 -11.36 8.05 -5.45
CA THR A 117 -12.01 7.43 -6.60
C THR A 117 -10.94 6.87 -7.53
N ASP A 118 -11.30 5.87 -8.31
CA ASP A 118 -10.39 5.25 -9.30
C ASP A 118 -10.46 5.96 -10.67
N SER A 119 -10.97 7.20 -10.68
CA SER A 119 -11.23 7.95 -11.90
C SER A 119 -10.07 8.89 -12.22
N LEU A 120 -9.39 8.63 -13.34
CA LEU A 120 -8.42 9.58 -13.90
C LEU A 120 -9.08 10.93 -14.22
N GLU A 121 -10.36 10.94 -14.60
CA GLU A 121 -11.11 12.17 -14.88
C GLU A 121 -11.28 13.01 -13.61
N ASP A 122 -11.63 12.39 -12.47
CA ASP A 122 -11.73 13.09 -11.18
C ASP A 122 -10.37 13.67 -10.76
N LEU A 123 -9.28 12.93 -11.00
CA LEU A 123 -7.93 13.40 -10.74
C LEU A 123 -7.55 14.61 -11.60
N VAL A 124 -7.88 14.58 -12.89
CA VAL A 124 -7.67 15.70 -13.82
C VAL A 124 -8.54 16.89 -13.43
N GLU A 125 -9.81 16.66 -13.07
CA GLU A 125 -10.74 17.70 -12.63
C GLU A 125 -10.19 18.43 -11.38
N LEU A 126 -9.65 17.68 -10.41
CA LEU A 126 -9.01 18.25 -9.23
C LEU A 126 -7.78 19.11 -9.58
N GLU A 127 -6.99 18.72 -10.59
CA GLU A 127 -5.81 19.48 -11.03
C GLU A 127 -6.18 20.76 -11.78
N VAL A 128 -7.28 20.75 -12.53
CA VAL A 128 -7.81 21.93 -13.24
C VAL A 128 -8.54 22.87 -12.30
N ASN A 129 -9.29 22.34 -11.32
CA ASN A 129 -10.13 23.08 -10.39
C ASN A 129 -9.71 22.90 -8.91
N PRO A 130 -8.44 23.16 -8.53
CA PRO A 130 -7.90 22.81 -7.21
C PRO A 130 -8.48 23.62 -6.04
N LYS A 131 -9.30 24.64 -6.33
CA LYS A 131 -9.93 25.53 -5.33
C LYS A 131 -11.42 25.26 -5.16
N GLU A 132 -11.99 24.32 -5.91
CA GLU A 132 -13.40 23.97 -5.77
C GLU A 132 -13.63 23.14 -4.51
N SER A 133 -14.23 23.75 -3.49
CA SER A 133 -14.38 23.13 -2.17
C SER A 133 -15.21 21.85 -2.18
N THR A 134 -16.28 21.81 -2.99
CA THR A 134 -17.19 20.66 -3.11
C THR A 134 -16.49 19.46 -3.72
N LEU A 135 -15.71 19.67 -4.78
CA LEU A 135 -14.89 18.64 -5.40
C LEU A 135 -13.82 18.11 -4.45
N VAL A 136 -13.09 19.01 -3.79
CA VAL A 136 -12.05 18.65 -2.81
C VAL A 136 -12.64 17.83 -1.66
N GLU A 137 -13.75 18.26 -1.06
CA GLU A 137 -14.38 17.53 0.05
C GLU A 137 -14.89 16.15 -0.39
N LYS A 138 -15.44 16.03 -1.61
CA LYS A 138 -15.86 14.75 -2.19
C LYS A 138 -14.67 13.80 -2.37
N LEU A 139 -13.61 14.24 -3.04
CA LEU A 139 -12.49 13.39 -3.45
C LEU A 139 -11.49 13.10 -2.32
N MET A 140 -11.50 13.88 -1.24
CA MET A 140 -10.64 13.68 -0.07
C MET A 140 -11.36 12.92 1.06
N GLY A 141 -12.62 12.52 0.86
CA GLY A 141 -13.51 12.08 1.94
C GLY A 141 -13.08 10.79 2.63
N THR A 142 -12.52 9.83 1.89
CA THR A 142 -12.03 8.55 2.41
C THR A 142 -10.60 8.30 1.96
N SER A 143 -9.81 7.56 2.75
CA SER A 143 -8.45 7.19 2.34
C SER A 143 -7.94 5.89 2.96
N TRP A 144 -7.67 4.91 2.10
CA TRP A 144 -6.84 3.73 2.35
C TRP A 144 -5.37 4.10 2.46
N SER A 145 -4.89 5.08 1.69
CA SER A 145 -3.50 5.55 1.75
C SER A 145 -3.14 6.05 3.14
N LEU A 146 -4.01 6.83 3.78
CA LEU A 146 -3.78 7.34 5.14
C LEU A 146 -3.63 6.20 6.15
N ALA A 147 -4.56 5.25 6.16
CA ALA A 147 -4.53 4.13 7.10
C ALA A 147 -3.32 3.21 6.85
N THR A 148 -3.06 2.87 5.58
CA THR A 148 -2.01 1.94 5.19
C THR A 148 -0.62 2.51 5.43
N ILE A 149 -0.35 3.76 5.03
CA ILE A 149 0.95 4.41 5.25
C ILE A 149 1.20 4.64 6.75
N ALA A 150 0.18 5.04 7.52
CA ALA A 150 0.33 5.16 8.97
C ALA A 150 0.69 3.80 9.59
N ALA A 151 0.07 2.71 9.12
CA ALA A 151 0.39 1.38 9.60
C ALA A 151 1.82 0.93 9.21
N TRP A 152 2.26 1.24 7.99
CA TRP A 152 3.66 0.99 7.58
C TRP A 152 4.67 1.84 8.38
N CYS A 153 4.32 3.06 8.80
CA CYS A 153 5.15 3.82 9.72
C CYS A 153 5.36 3.08 11.05
N VAL A 154 4.34 2.39 11.56
CA VAL A 154 4.47 1.58 12.79
C VAL A 154 5.38 0.37 12.56
N ILE A 155 5.26 -0.30 11.40
CA ILE A 155 6.09 -1.46 11.03
C ILE A 155 7.57 -1.07 10.94
N PHE A 156 7.88 0.09 10.36
CA PHE A 156 9.25 0.58 10.18
C PHE A 156 9.78 1.44 11.35
N GLU A 157 9.00 1.58 12.43
CA GLU A 157 9.32 2.39 13.61
C GLU A 157 9.62 3.86 13.29
N LEU A 158 8.81 4.43 12.39
CA LEU A 158 8.86 5.82 11.96
C LEU A 158 7.95 6.68 12.85
N ASP A 159 8.23 6.71 14.15
CA ASP A 159 7.37 7.33 15.18
C ASP A 159 7.01 8.79 14.86
N ASP A 160 7.96 9.61 14.41
CA ASP A 160 7.72 11.02 14.07
C ASP A 160 6.76 11.18 12.87
N HIS A 161 6.93 10.33 11.84
CA HIS A 161 6.09 10.36 10.64
C HIS A 161 4.68 9.88 10.97
N TYR A 162 4.57 8.83 11.77
CA TYR A 162 3.30 8.35 12.31
C TYR A 162 2.60 9.45 13.12
N ALA A 163 3.32 10.10 14.05
CA ALA A 163 2.77 11.15 14.89
C ALA A 163 2.25 12.34 14.08
N ALA A 164 2.95 12.73 13.02
CA ALA A 164 2.50 13.77 12.11
C ALA A 164 1.16 13.41 11.44
N LEU A 165 1.02 12.17 10.96
CA LEU A 165 -0.21 11.66 10.36
C LEU A 165 -1.36 11.58 11.38
N ALA A 166 -1.10 11.05 12.57
CA ALA A 166 -2.10 10.93 13.64
C ALA A 166 -2.62 12.31 14.11
N GLN A 167 -1.71 13.28 14.31
CA GLN A 167 -2.08 14.65 14.66
C GLN A 167 -2.84 15.35 13.54
N GLY A 168 -2.45 15.10 12.29
CA GLY A 168 -3.15 15.62 11.13
C GLY A 168 -4.59 15.09 11.01
N ALA A 169 -4.76 13.77 11.20
CA ALA A 169 -6.06 13.09 11.19
C ALA A 169 -6.95 13.48 12.37
N ALA A 170 -6.38 13.92 13.50
CA ALA A 170 -7.13 14.47 14.63
C ALA A 170 -7.41 15.98 14.52
N GLY A 171 -6.85 16.67 13.51
CA GLY A 171 -6.91 18.13 13.41
C GLY A 171 -7.12 18.62 11.97
N PRO A 172 -6.07 19.08 11.27
CA PRO A 172 -6.16 19.73 9.95
C PRO A 172 -7.02 19.00 8.90
N TYR A 173 -7.04 17.67 8.93
CA TYR A 173 -7.82 16.85 8.00
C TYR A 173 -8.71 15.83 8.71
N ALA A 174 -9.29 16.21 9.86
CA ALA A 174 -10.18 15.35 10.65
C ALA A 174 -11.48 14.90 9.94
N LYS A 175 -11.80 15.48 8.78
CA LYS A 175 -12.91 15.03 7.93
C LYS A 175 -12.56 13.84 7.04
N VAL A 176 -11.26 13.51 6.89
CA VAL A 176 -10.81 12.39 6.07
C VAL A 176 -11.03 11.10 6.85
N CYS A 177 -11.88 10.22 6.33
CA CYS A 177 -12.14 8.92 6.90
C CYS A 177 -11.03 7.95 6.46
N ALA A 178 -10.05 7.69 7.32
CA ALA A 178 -9.09 6.62 7.10
C ALA A 178 -9.81 5.26 7.12
N GLN A 179 -9.51 4.36 6.19
CA GLN A 179 -10.18 3.07 6.09
C GLN A 179 -9.20 1.95 5.77
N LEU A 180 -9.43 0.75 6.32
CA LEU A 180 -8.82 -0.49 5.84
C LEU A 180 -9.91 -1.48 5.51
N TRP A 181 -9.71 -2.26 4.46
CA TRP A 181 -10.60 -3.34 4.09
C TRP A 181 -9.91 -4.68 4.34
N HIS A 182 -10.67 -5.65 4.84
CA HIS A 182 -10.16 -6.97 5.20
C HIS A 182 -11.04 -8.07 4.58
N PRO A 183 -10.44 -9.07 3.91
CA PRO A 183 -11.19 -10.20 3.40
C PRO A 183 -11.71 -11.05 4.57
N THR A 184 -12.90 -11.61 4.41
CA THR A 184 -13.48 -12.60 5.33
C THR A 184 -13.42 -13.99 4.69
N GLY A 185 -13.76 -15.05 5.43
CA GLY A 185 -13.44 -16.45 5.07
C GLY A 185 -13.81 -16.94 3.65
N GLU A 186 -14.80 -16.36 2.97
CA GLU A 186 -15.25 -16.77 1.63
C GLU A 186 -14.60 -15.97 0.48
N TRP A 187 -13.56 -15.18 0.78
CA TRP A 187 -12.93 -14.24 -0.17
C TRP A 187 -12.44 -14.89 -1.48
N SER A 188 -11.95 -16.13 -1.41
CA SER A 188 -11.30 -16.80 -2.53
C SER A 188 -12.24 -17.10 -3.71
N GLY A 189 -13.56 -17.19 -3.46
CA GLY A 189 -14.55 -17.50 -4.49
C GLY A 189 -14.69 -16.44 -5.58
N THR A 190 -14.43 -15.16 -5.25
CA THR A 190 -14.52 -14.03 -6.20
C THR A 190 -13.16 -13.39 -6.50
N TRP A 191 -12.13 -13.70 -5.72
CA TRP A 191 -10.81 -13.05 -5.77
C TRP A 191 -10.15 -13.10 -7.14
N TYR A 192 -10.25 -14.24 -7.82
CA TYR A 192 -9.51 -14.52 -9.06
C TYR A 192 -10.32 -14.30 -10.35
N PHE A 193 -11.63 -14.01 -10.23
CA PHE A 193 -12.57 -14.03 -11.36
C PHE A 193 -13.39 -12.75 -11.52
N GLY A 194 -12.89 -11.63 -10.99
CA GLY A 194 -13.54 -10.32 -11.11
C GLY A 194 -13.20 -9.37 -9.96
N GLY A 195 -12.82 -9.91 -8.81
CA GLY A 195 -12.64 -9.13 -7.58
C GLY A 195 -14.00 -8.64 -7.04
N SER A 196 -14.17 -8.66 -5.73
CA SER A 196 -15.34 -8.05 -5.10
C SER A 196 -15.01 -7.65 -3.67
N LEU A 197 -15.18 -6.37 -3.37
CA LEU A 197 -15.07 -5.84 -2.01
C LEU A 197 -16.25 -6.25 -1.12
N GLU A 198 -17.28 -6.90 -1.68
CA GLU A 198 -18.43 -7.40 -0.91
C GLU A 198 -18.07 -8.60 -0.02
N GLN A 199 -16.99 -9.33 -0.33
CA GLN A 199 -16.51 -10.48 0.44
C GLN A 199 -15.49 -10.07 1.51
N GLY A 200 -15.78 -8.98 2.22
CA GLY A 200 -14.92 -8.46 3.28
C GLY A 200 -15.58 -7.41 4.14
N GLU A 201 -14.86 -6.99 5.17
CA GLU A 201 -15.29 -5.97 6.11
C GLU A 201 -14.35 -4.77 6.04
N ALA A 202 -14.94 -3.57 6.03
CA ALA A 202 -14.20 -2.33 6.10
C ALA A 202 -14.16 -1.82 7.55
N GLU A 203 -12.96 -1.57 8.07
CA GLU A 203 -12.77 -0.76 9.25
C GLU A 203 -12.79 0.72 8.85
N ALA A 204 -13.92 1.38 9.10
CA ALA A 204 -14.17 2.77 8.74
C ALA A 204 -14.94 3.49 9.87
N PRO A 205 -14.29 4.38 10.66
CA PRO A 205 -12.91 4.85 10.52
C PRO A 205 -11.88 3.89 11.13
N TYR A 206 -10.74 3.73 10.44
CA TYR A 206 -9.52 3.19 11.01
C TYR A 206 -8.85 4.25 11.90
N VAL A 207 -8.97 4.11 13.22
CA VAL A 207 -8.49 5.12 14.17
C VAL A 207 -6.96 5.07 14.32
N LEU A 208 -6.27 6.20 14.07
CA LEU A 208 -4.85 6.35 14.37
C LEU A 208 -4.68 6.64 15.87
N LEU A 209 -4.20 5.66 16.64
CA LEU A 209 -3.99 5.79 18.09
C LEU A 209 -2.83 6.75 18.41
N PRO A 210 -2.76 7.34 19.61
CA PRO A 210 -1.74 8.35 19.93
C PRO A 210 -0.29 7.85 19.89
N SER A 211 -0.04 6.55 20.03
CA SER A 211 1.31 5.98 20.05
C SER A 211 1.47 4.80 19.09
N THR A 212 2.68 4.65 18.53
CA THR A 212 3.04 3.49 17.70
C THR A 212 3.06 2.19 18.52
N ALA A 213 3.30 2.26 19.83
CA ALA A 213 3.20 1.12 20.73
C ALA A 213 1.76 0.57 20.81
N ASP A 214 0.77 1.45 20.97
CA ASP A 214 -0.64 1.05 21.00
C ASP A 214 -1.09 0.50 19.65
N MET A 215 -0.65 1.12 18.55
CA MET A 215 -0.89 0.59 17.21
C MET A 215 -0.28 -0.78 17.02
N ARG A 216 0.96 -1.01 17.44
CA ARG A 216 1.63 -2.31 17.34
C ARG A 216 0.88 -3.37 18.15
N MET A 217 0.37 -3.01 19.34
CA MET A 217 -0.48 -3.91 20.13
C MET A 217 -1.79 -4.23 19.41
N ARG A 218 -2.42 -3.23 18.79
CA ARG A 218 -3.64 -3.42 18.01
C ARG A 218 -3.43 -4.31 16.79
N MET A 219 -2.33 -4.12 16.05
CA MET A 219 -1.95 -4.99 14.92
C MET A 219 -1.75 -6.43 15.37
N LYS A 220 -1.08 -6.66 16.51
CA LYS A 220 -0.94 -8.00 17.10
C LYS A 220 -2.28 -8.64 17.44
N LYS A 221 -3.17 -7.90 18.11
CA LYS A 221 -4.54 -8.38 18.42
C LYS A 221 -5.35 -8.66 17.16
N PHE A 222 -5.18 -7.88 16.10
CA PHE A 222 -5.83 -8.14 14.82
C PHE A 222 -5.37 -9.47 14.21
N LEU A 223 -4.08 -9.79 14.28
CA LEU A 223 -3.53 -11.07 13.80
C LEU A 223 -4.01 -12.29 14.59
N GLU A 224 -4.53 -12.11 15.80
CA GLU A 224 -5.12 -13.19 16.62
C GLU A 224 -6.55 -13.57 16.17
N ARG A 225 -7.14 -12.83 15.22
CA ARG A 225 -8.50 -13.05 14.72
C ARG A 225 -8.49 -13.98 13.50
N PRO A 226 -8.85 -15.28 13.65
CA PRO A 226 -8.75 -16.25 12.56
C PRO A 226 -9.63 -15.91 11.36
N GLU A 227 -10.75 -15.20 11.57
CA GLU A 227 -11.66 -14.81 10.50
C GLU A 227 -11.07 -13.80 9.51
N PHE A 228 -9.96 -13.12 9.87
CA PHE A 228 -9.19 -12.20 9.00
C PHE A 228 -7.80 -12.74 8.65
N ASP A 229 -7.50 -14.00 8.99
CA ASP A 229 -6.22 -14.60 8.66
C ASP A 229 -6.17 -15.03 7.19
N TRP A 230 -5.94 -14.03 6.34
CA TRP A 230 -5.85 -14.21 4.89
C TRP A 230 -4.69 -15.12 4.48
N VAL A 231 -3.59 -15.09 5.23
CA VAL A 231 -2.39 -15.87 4.95
C VAL A 231 -2.64 -17.36 5.16
N GLU A 232 -3.32 -17.73 6.25
CA GLU A 232 -3.67 -19.12 6.54
C GLU A 232 -4.91 -19.61 5.76
N SER A 233 -5.81 -18.70 5.35
CA SER A 233 -7.01 -19.07 4.55
C SER A 233 -6.79 -19.11 3.04
N SER A 234 -5.55 -18.91 2.56
CA SER A 234 -5.24 -18.87 1.12
C SER A 234 -5.21 -20.25 0.47
N PRO A 235 -6.13 -20.57 -0.46
CA PRO A 235 -6.09 -21.84 -1.18
C PRO A 235 -4.92 -21.93 -2.15
N THR A 236 -4.44 -20.79 -2.68
CA THR A 236 -3.30 -20.78 -3.60
C THR A 236 -2.00 -21.06 -2.87
N ARG A 237 -1.89 -20.64 -1.60
CA ARG A 237 -0.75 -20.98 -0.74
C ARG A 237 -0.66 -22.48 -0.48
N GLU A 238 -1.77 -23.15 -0.23
CA GLU A 238 -1.81 -24.60 0.01
C GLU A 238 -1.26 -25.41 -1.18
N VAL A 239 -1.45 -24.92 -2.41
CA VAL A 239 -0.98 -25.57 -3.64
C VAL A 239 0.33 -24.99 -4.19
N GLY A 240 0.99 -24.10 -3.44
CA GLY A 240 2.29 -23.52 -3.82
C GLY A 240 2.25 -22.46 -4.92
N LEU A 241 1.10 -21.80 -5.10
CA LEU A 241 0.84 -20.74 -6.08
C LEU A 241 0.52 -19.39 -5.42
N TRP A 242 1.06 -19.14 -4.21
CA TRP A 242 0.66 -18.01 -3.37
C TRP A 242 0.78 -16.63 -4.05
N ALA A 243 1.73 -16.48 -4.97
CA ALA A 243 1.88 -15.27 -5.79
C ALA A 243 0.59 -14.86 -6.52
N LEU A 244 -0.26 -15.82 -6.88
CA LEU A 244 -1.52 -15.57 -7.58
C LEU A 244 -2.46 -14.67 -6.77
N ASP A 245 -2.42 -14.74 -5.45
CA ASP A 245 -3.22 -13.89 -4.57
C ASP A 245 -2.85 -12.42 -4.70
N PHE A 246 -1.55 -12.14 -4.79
CA PHE A 246 -1.02 -10.79 -4.95
C PHE A 246 -1.23 -10.27 -6.38
N VAL A 247 -1.12 -11.14 -7.38
CA VAL A 247 -1.49 -10.82 -8.76
C VAL A 247 -2.97 -10.45 -8.85
N ALA A 248 -3.86 -11.18 -8.16
CA ALA A 248 -5.28 -10.85 -8.09
C ALA A 248 -5.54 -9.51 -7.41
N CYS A 249 -4.86 -9.23 -6.28
CA CYS A 249 -4.94 -7.92 -5.62
C CYS A 249 -4.62 -6.78 -6.59
N ARG A 250 -3.50 -6.95 -7.32
CA ARG A 250 -3.08 -5.97 -8.31
C ARG A 250 -4.07 -5.83 -9.47
N HIS A 251 -4.46 -6.95 -10.07
CA HIS A 251 -5.21 -6.97 -11.32
C HIS A 251 -6.63 -6.45 -11.15
N PHE A 252 -7.30 -6.85 -10.05
CA PHE A 252 -8.66 -6.44 -9.74
C PHE A 252 -8.73 -5.24 -8.79
N ARG A 253 -7.59 -4.60 -8.51
CA ARG A 253 -7.47 -3.46 -7.57
C ARG A 253 -8.10 -3.76 -6.20
N MET A 254 -7.93 -5.00 -5.73
CA MET A 254 -8.30 -5.38 -4.36
C MET A 254 -7.20 -4.97 -3.38
N PRO A 255 -7.54 -4.38 -2.21
CA PRO A 255 -6.57 -4.07 -1.18
C PRO A 255 -5.73 -5.29 -0.79
N VAL A 256 -4.42 -5.10 -0.66
CA VAL A 256 -3.54 -6.14 -0.10
C VAL A 256 -3.87 -6.30 1.39
N PRO A 257 -4.31 -7.48 1.84
CA PRO A 257 -4.85 -7.64 3.20
C PRO A 257 -3.85 -7.33 4.30
N ALA A 258 -4.28 -6.56 5.30
CA ALA A 258 -3.44 -6.15 6.44
C ALA A 258 -2.82 -7.33 7.20
N SER A 259 -3.52 -8.45 7.31
CA SER A 259 -3.00 -9.67 7.93
C SER A 259 -1.78 -10.26 7.22
N ALA A 260 -1.53 -9.91 5.95
CA ALA A 260 -0.32 -10.31 5.24
C ALA A 260 0.90 -9.46 5.64
N TRP A 261 0.74 -8.13 5.66
CA TRP A 261 1.87 -7.22 5.88
C TRP A 261 2.07 -6.79 7.34
N TYR A 262 1.08 -6.93 8.23
CA TYR A 262 1.28 -6.78 9.69
C TYR A 262 2.25 -7.83 10.27
N ARG A 263 2.44 -8.96 9.58
CA ARG A 263 3.37 -10.02 9.98
C ARG A 263 4.83 -9.70 9.63
N LEU A 264 5.06 -8.70 8.80
CA LEU A 264 6.40 -8.30 8.40
C LEU A 264 7.05 -7.55 9.56
N THR A 265 7.92 -8.23 10.30
CA THR A 265 8.78 -7.61 11.30
C THR A 265 10.09 -7.20 10.64
N VAL A 266 10.44 -5.92 10.77
CA VAL A 266 11.78 -5.44 10.44
C VAL A 266 12.61 -5.60 11.70
N GLU A 267 13.41 -6.66 11.79
CA GLU A 267 14.41 -6.76 12.84
C GLU A 267 15.46 -5.67 12.62
N ALA A 268 15.72 -4.85 13.64
CA ALA A 268 16.83 -3.91 13.60
C ALA A 268 18.14 -4.71 13.57
N GLN A 269 18.88 -4.61 12.46
CA GLN A 269 20.27 -5.07 12.40
C GLN A 269 21.17 -4.17 13.25
#